data_AF-A0A0C2J4V2-F1
#
_entry.id   AF-A0A0C2J4V2-F1
#
_cell.length_a   1.000
_cell.length_b   1.000
_cell.length_c   1.000
_cell.angle_alpha   90.00
_cell.angle_beta   90.00
_cell.angle_gamma   90.00
#
_symmetry.space_group_name_H-M   'P 1'
#
loop_
_entity.id
_entity.type
_entity.pdbx_description
1 polymer ?
#
loop_
_entity_poly.entity_id
_entity_poly.type
_entity_poly.pdbx_seq_one_letter_code
_entity_poly.pdbx_strand_id
1 'polypeptide(L)'
;MNKFYIKRFFRIRSEFILLEYDKPAETDPKIGILYLEKSKDDMIKIINLTRSEMKGVLPALERYNEYFYYHENHYLLTVNDQNTLCLCSLNAQDQLLRLVCNLSKYTKLDNKCSFVVNPHLKSVIYVNLKKNNKKTRTYVSFDNGKNFLQIKFTGKRSECTKNKCGVELYLECSSDFIKNHFPGKWIVTFHGKLHKNGLVSRHIFISFDGGERWKLLDSKLDKLYILNGGGLILGRERKTHRIWNSYNEGINWYKNNVSTRGLIGIKPLDFSKNRMIAGISYDEYERVYSLFLFEFAHIISSFGLIIDRTCQSDDFETWYIPRYFGNCFQGHEVYYWRKKLSSICFDNRTEVLPIIKSCPCSLEDFHWYINIIHSKYNYHFIDNLCVKDPLSNFTESKKMCRYSGIPLIRWNGYDVIKQ
;
A
#
# COMPACT_ATOMS: atom_id res chain seq x y z
N MET A 1 9.79 -34.66 -23.52
CA MET A 1 8.61 -34.01 -22.88
C MET A 1 8.71 -34.24 -21.37
N ASN A 2 8.97 -33.20 -20.58
CA ASN A 2 8.96 -33.34 -19.12
C ASN A 2 7.51 -33.31 -18.63
N LYS A 3 7.03 -34.44 -18.10
CA LYS A 3 5.68 -34.57 -17.54
C LYS A 3 5.71 -34.14 -16.08
N PHE A 4 5.04 -33.03 -15.74
CA PHE A 4 4.90 -32.57 -14.37
C PHE A 4 3.54 -33.01 -13.81
N TYR A 5 3.54 -33.63 -12.64
CA TYR A 5 2.32 -34.03 -11.94
C TYR A 5 1.90 -32.89 -11.00
N ILE A 6 0.70 -32.35 -11.17
CA ILE A 6 0.14 -31.31 -10.30
C ILE A 6 -0.51 -32.01 -9.12
N LYS A 7 -0.04 -31.71 -7.91
CA LYS A 7 -0.56 -32.25 -6.65
C LYS A 7 -1.80 -31.50 -6.19
N ARG A 8 -1.76 -30.17 -6.24
CA ARG A 8 -2.87 -29.27 -5.85
C ARG A 8 -2.85 -28.01 -6.73
N PHE A 9 -4.02 -27.41 -6.89
CA PHE A 9 -4.13 -26.08 -7.48
C PHE A 9 -5.02 -25.19 -6.62
N PHE A 10 -4.70 -23.90 -6.57
CA PHE A 10 -5.45 -22.90 -5.82
C PHE A 10 -5.74 -21.72 -6.73
N ARG A 11 -7.02 -21.37 -6.86
CA ARG A 11 -7.40 -20.13 -7.54
C ARG A 11 -7.09 -18.95 -6.61
N ILE A 12 -6.28 -18.01 -7.08
CA ILE A 12 -5.96 -16.79 -6.36
C ILE A 12 -6.63 -15.63 -7.10
N ARG A 13 -7.68 -15.09 -6.49
CA ARG A 13 -8.56 -14.08 -7.10
C ARG A 13 -9.14 -14.55 -8.44
N SER A 14 -9.60 -13.62 -9.27
CA SER A 14 -10.10 -13.91 -10.62
C SER A 14 -8.99 -14.15 -11.65
N GLU A 15 -7.73 -13.90 -11.30
CA GLU A 15 -6.64 -13.64 -12.26
C GLU A 15 -5.55 -14.73 -12.31
N PHE A 16 -5.36 -15.51 -11.25
CA PHE A 16 -4.23 -16.45 -11.16
C PHE A 16 -4.64 -17.84 -10.65
N ILE A 17 -3.89 -18.85 -11.08
CA ILE A 17 -3.90 -20.19 -10.48
C ILE A 17 -2.50 -20.53 -10.00
N LEU A 18 -2.38 -20.87 -8.72
CA LEU A 18 -1.17 -21.42 -8.13
C LEU A 18 -1.21 -22.94 -8.27
N LEU A 19 -0.16 -23.52 -8.84
CA LEU A 19 0.01 -24.95 -9.04
C LEU A 19 1.12 -25.46 -8.10
N GLU A 20 0.78 -26.42 -7.25
CA GLU A 20 1.75 -27.20 -6.47
C GLU A 20 2.06 -28.48 -7.24
N TYR A 21 3.33 -28.74 -7.55
CA TYR A 21 3.74 -29.95 -8.24
C TYR A 21 4.14 -31.06 -7.26
N ASP A 22 3.84 -32.30 -7.62
CA ASP A 22 4.30 -33.50 -6.91
C ASP A 22 5.80 -33.71 -7.10
N LYS A 23 6.44 -34.32 -6.10
CA LYS A 23 7.86 -34.71 -6.15
C LYS A 23 8.00 -36.07 -6.84
N PRO A 24 8.74 -36.21 -7.95
CA PRO A 24 9.56 -37.40 -8.15
C PRO A 24 10.70 -37.40 -7.11
N ALA A 25 11.02 -38.58 -6.58
CA ALA A 25 11.79 -38.85 -5.36
C ALA A 25 13.16 -38.16 -5.18
N GLU A 26 13.65 -37.38 -6.14
CA GLU A 26 14.95 -36.69 -6.09
C GLU A 26 14.92 -35.22 -6.54
N THR A 27 13.74 -34.59 -6.71
CA THR A 27 13.70 -33.18 -7.17
C THR A 27 12.95 -32.23 -6.23
N ASP A 28 13.66 -31.15 -5.93
CA ASP A 28 13.26 -29.82 -5.49
C ASP A 28 11.76 -29.46 -5.55
N PRO A 29 11.15 -28.90 -4.48
CA PRO A 29 9.78 -28.41 -4.54
C PRO A 29 9.64 -27.25 -5.53
N LYS A 30 8.64 -27.34 -6.41
CA LYS A 30 8.35 -26.36 -7.46
C LYS A 30 6.94 -25.82 -7.33
N ILE A 31 6.78 -24.55 -7.70
CA ILE A 31 5.46 -23.90 -7.77
C ILE A 31 5.28 -23.30 -9.15
N GLY A 32 4.13 -23.56 -9.74
CA GLY A 32 3.68 -22.93 -10.98
C GLY A 32 2.74 -21.78 -10.67
N ILE A 33 2.90 -20.67 -11.38
CA ILE A 33 1.91 -19.59 -11.42
C ILE A 33 1.40 -19.54 -12.84
N LEU A 34 0.11 -19.84 -13.00
CA LEU A 34 -0.62 -19.69 -14.25
C LEU A 34 -1.40 -18.38 -14.21
N TYR A 35 -1.28 -17.60 -15.28
CA TYR A 35 -2.02 -16.36 -15.51
C TYR A 35 -3.27 -16.69 -16.32
N LEU A 36 -4.43 -16.16 -15.91
CA LEU A 36 -5.72 -16.42 -16.57
C LEU A 36 -6.15 -15.30 -17.54
N GLU A 37 -5.30 -14.31 -17.82
CA GLU A 37 -5.66 -13.22 -18.73
C GLU A 37 -5.70 -13.65 -20.19
N LYS A 38 -6.86 -13.46 -20.84
CA LYS A 38 -7.22 -13.90 -22.20
C LYS A 38 -6.38 -13.35 -23.37
N SER A 39 -5.36 -12.51 -23.15
CA SER A 39 -4.79 -11.68 -24.23
C SER A 39 -3.33 -11.93 -24.60
N LYS A 40 -2.60 -12.78 -23.86
CA LYS A 40 -1.24 -13.21 -24.20
C LYS A 40 -1.12 -14.67 -23.76
N ASP A 41 -0.48 -15.51 -24.59
CA ASP A 41 -0.26 -16.95 -24.36
C ASP A 41 -0.21 -17.32 -22.87
N ASP A 42 -0.94 -18.36 -22.48
CA ASP A 42 -1.01 -18.91 -21.12
C ASP A 42 0.40 -19.15 -20.53
N MET A 43 1.02 -18.11 -19.98
CA MET A 43 2.40 -18.17 -19.50
C MET A 43 2.42 -18.80 -18.12
N ILE A 44 2.73 -20.10 -18.04
CA ILE A 44 3.02 -20.76 -16.77
C ILE A 44 4.45 -20.39 -16.36
N LYS A 45 4.58 -19.71 -15.21
CA LYS A 45 5.87 -19.42 -14.60
C LYS A 45 6.19 -20.46 -13.53
N ILE A 46 7.26 -21.23 -13.73
CA ILE A 46 7.71 -22.26 -12.77
C ILE A 46 8.85 -21.70 -11.93
N ILE A 47 8.67 -21.70 -10.61
CA ILE A 47 9.65 -21.24 -9.63
C ILE A 47 10.26 -22.45 -8.94
N ASN A 48 11.60 -22.52 -8.94
CA ASN A 48 12.35 -23.52 -8.18
C ASN A 48 12.78 -22.95 -6.83
N LEU A 49 12.45 -23.65 -5.74
CA LEU A 49 12.59 -23.14 -4.36
C LEU A 49 13.93 -23.47 -3.69
N THR A 50 14.77 -24.31 -4.29
CA THR A 50 15.97 -24.88 -3.66
C THR A 50 17.20 -24.00 -3.59
N ARG A 51 17.18 -22.85 -4.26
CA ARG A 51 18.26 -21.84 -4.15
C ARG A 51 18.04 -20.84 -3.01
N SER A 52 17.11 -21.10 -2.09
CA SER A 52 16.78 -20.18 -0.99
C SER A 52 16.87 -20.86 0.38
N GLU A 53 17.35 -20.13 1.39
CA GLU A 53 17.34 -20.53 2.83
C GLU A 53 15.90 -20.63 3.41
N MET A 54 14.91 -20.91 2.58
CA MET A 54 13.49 -20.85 2.93
C MET A 54 12.88 -22.23 2.77
N LYS A 55 12.25 -22.72 3.85
CA LYS A 55 11.57 -24.01 3.89
C LYS A 55 10.07 -23.79 3.84
N GLY A 56 9.39 -24.57 3.01
CA GLY A 56 7.93 -24.56 2.94
C GLY A 56 7.40 -23.31 2.26
N VAL A 57 6.86 -23.49 1.07
CA VAL A 57 6.14 -22.44 0.38
C VAL A 57 4.69 -22.87 0.28
N LEU A 58 3.78 -21.93 0.58
CA LEU A 58 2.34 -21.81 0.26
C LEU A 58 1.33 -22.88 0.73
N PRO A 59 1.30 -24.16 0.32
CA PRO A 59 0.19 -25.05 0.65
C PRO A 59 0.12 -25.46 2.13
N ALA A 60 1.24 -25.51 2.84
CA ALA A 60 1.26 -25.82 4.28
C ALA A 60 0.71 -24.69 5.16
N LEU A 61 0.65 -23.45 4.64
CA LEU A 61 0.14 -22.29 5.38
C LEU A 61 -1.35 -22.04 5.12
N GLU A 62 -1.95 -22.66 4.09
CA GLU A 62 -3.32 -22.41 3.62
C GLU A 62 -3.67 -20.92 3.39
N ARG A 63 -2.66 -20.09 3.09
CA ARG A 63 -2.75 -18.61 3.00
C ARG A 63 -2.58 -18.09 1.58
N TYR A 64 -3.21 -18.76 0.62
CA TYR A 64 -3.12 -18.43 -0.81
C TYR A 64 -3.73 -17.06 -1.17
N ASN A 65 -4.67 -16.54 -0.37
CA ASN A 65 -5.24 -15.19 -0.56
C ASN A 65 -4.23 -14.06 -0.31
N GLU A 66 -3.09 -14.34 0.35
CA GLU A 66 -2.04 -13.33 0.59
C GLU A 66 -0.97 -13.34 -0.51
N TYR A 67 -1.10 -14.19 -1.51
CA TYR A 67 -0.27 -14.06 -2.70
C TYR A 67 -0.81 -12.91 -3.55
N PHE A 68 0.09 -12.01 -3.94
CA PHE A 68 -0.27 -10.88 -4.76
C PHE A 68 0.73 -10.71 -5.89
N TYR A 69 0.19 -10.41 -7.07
CA TYR A 69 0.95 -9.83 -8.17
C TYR A 69 0.56 -8.36 -8.25
N TYR A 70 1.50 -7.46 -7.94
CA TYR A 70 1.30 -6.03 -8.07
C TYR A 70 2.57 -5.37 -8.57
N HIS A 71 2.41 -4.37 -9.44
CA HIS A 71 3.51 -3.59 -9.99
C HIS A 71 4.63 -4.48 -10.56
N GLU A 72 4.24 -5.54 -11.27
CA GLU A 72 5.14 -6.52 -11.90
C GLU A 72 6.04 -7.30 -10.92
N ASN A 73 5.64 -7.34 -9.65
CA ASN A 73 6.32 -8.12 -8.63
C ASN A 73 5.36 -9.18 -8.07
N HIS A 74 5.87 -10.39 -7.99
CA HIS A 74 5.23 -11.46 -7.22
C HIS A 74 5.60 -11.31 -5.77
N TYR A 75 4.61 -11.36 -4.88
CA TYR A 75 4.80 -11.37 -3.44
C TYR A 75 4.32 -12.70 -2.88
N LEU A 76 5.24 -13.39 -2.20
CA LEU A 76 5.07 -14.75 -1.73
C LEU A 76 5.37 -14.81 -0.24
N LEU A 77 4.59 -15.61 0.48
CA LEU A 77 4.86 -15.95 1.87
C LEU A 77 5.62 -17.27 1.97
N THR A 78 6.68 -17.25 2.75
CA THR A 78 7.52 -18.43 3.04
C THR A 78 7.79 -18.54 4.54
N VAL A 79 8.36 -19.66 4.94
CA VAL A 79 8.83 -19.88 6.31
C VAL A 79 10.35 -20.03 6.29
N ASN A 80 11.05 -19.46 7.28
CA ASN A 80 12.49 -19.67 7.44
C ASN A 80 12.79 -20.86 8.37
N ASP A 81 14.07 -21.21 8.54
CA ASP A 81 14.49 -22.32 9.41
C ASP A 81 14.03 -22.19 10.88
N GLN A 82 13.79 -20.96 11.34
CA GLN A 82 13.29 -20.67 12.69
C GLN A 82 11.75 -20.73 12.79
N ASN A 83 11.06 -21.26 11.78
CA ASN A 83 9.61 -21.33 11.68
C ASN A 83 8.90 -19.96 11.74
N THR A 84 9.59 -18.88 11.35
CA THR A 84 9.02 -17.53 11.26
C THR A 84 8.50 -17.25 9.87
N LEU A 85 7.40 -16.51 9.77
CA LEU A 85 6.77 -16.16 8.50
C LEU A 85 7.52 -14.99 7.85
N CYS A 86 7.83 -15.12 6.57
CA CYS A 86 8.59 -14.16 5.78
C CYS A 86 7.85 -13.77 4.51
N LEU A 87 7.96 -12.50 4.14
CA LEU A 87 7.54 -11.95 2.85
C LEU A 87 8.73 -11.96 1.91
N CYS A 88 8.50 -12.46 0.72
CA CYS A 88 9.50 -12.57 -0.33
C CYS A 88 8.95 -12.04 -1.65
N SER A 89 9.86 -11.64 -2.54
CA SER A 89 9.53 -11.26 -3.91
C SER A 89 10.44 -11.94 -4.92
N LEU A 90 10.01 -12.04 -6.16
CA LEU A 90 10.83 -12.59 -7.24
C LEU A 90 11.63 -11.48 -7.93
N ASN A 91 12.93 -11.73 -8.11
CA ASN A 91 13.76 -10.88 -8.96
C ASN A 91 13.52 -11.19 -10.45
N ALA A 92 14.25 -10.50 -11.34
CA ALA A 92 14.13 -10.68 -12.79
C ALA A 92 14.65 -12.05 -13.29
N GLN A 93 15.43 -12.76 -12.46
CA GLN A 93 15.97 -14.09 -12.71
C GLN A 93 15.13 -15.18 -12.01
N ASP A 94 13.93 -14.84 -11.56
CA ASP A 94 12.98 -15.72 -10.88
C ASP A 94 13.51 -16.36 -9.60
N GLN A 95 14.52 -15.72 -8.99
CA GLN A 95 15.01 -16.09 -7.69
C GLN A 95 14.20 -15.40 -6.61
N LEU A 96 13.94 -16.15 -5.54
CA LEU A 96 13.20 -15.67 -4.40
C LEU A 96 14.09 -14.80 -3.51
N LEU A 97 13.76 -13.52 -3.41
CA LEU A 97 14.40 -12.55 -2.54
C LEU A 97 13.59 -12.36 -1.26
N ARG A 98 14.23 -12.51 -0.11
CA ARG A 98 13.66 -12.20 1.20
C ARG A 98 13.51 -10.69 1.36
N LEU A 99 12.30 -10.20 1.62
CA LEU A 99 12.06 -8.80 1.96
C LEU A 99 12.07 -8.59 3.47
N VAL A 100 11.26 -9.35 4.21
CA VAL A 100 11.18 -9.23 5.68
C VAL A 100 10.66 -10.50 6.33
N CYS A 101 11.10 -10.80 7.56
CA CYS A 101 10.62 -11.93 8.37
C CYS A 101 9.96 -11.45 9.67
N ASN A 102 9.49 -12.41 10.48
CA ASN A 102 8.73 -12.18 11.71
C ASN A 102 7.37 -11.51 11.45
N LEU A 103 6.75 -11.83 10.32
CA LEU A 103 5.38 -11.42 10.04
C LEU A 103 4.40 -12.04 11.03
N SER A 104 3.36 -11.28 11.35
CA SER A 104 2.23 -11.78 12.11
C SER A 104 1.51 -12.88 11.34
N LYS A 105 1.35 -14.03 11.99
CA LYS A 105 0.50 -15.11 11.52
C LYS A 105 -0.95 -14.82 11.93
N TYR A 106 -1.85 -14.80 10.96
CA TYR A 106 -3.29 -14.73 11.15
C TYR A 106 -3.92 -16.00 10.59
N THR A 107 -5.04 -16.40 11.18
CA THR A 107 -5.83 -17.56 10.73
C THR A 107 -6.83 -17.14 9.65
N LYS A 108 -7.38 -18.10 8.89
CA LYS A 108 -8.45 -17.82 7.92
C LYS A 108 -9.67 -17.12 8.53
N LEU A 109 -9.96 -17.39 9.81
CA LEU A 109 -11.08 -16.80 10.55
C LEU A 109 -10.87 -15.31 10.87
N ASP A 110 -9.63 -14.84 10.90
CA ASP A 110 -9.33 -13.45 11.27
C ASP A 110 -9.71 -12.44 10.17
N ASN A 111 -9.92 -12.90 8.93
CA ASN A 111 -10.05 -12.07 7.73
C ASN A 111 -8.92 -11.02 7.58
N LYS A 112 -7.73 -11.35 8.10
CA LYS A 112 -6.56 -10.47 8.13
C LYS A 112 -5.38 -11.10 7.41
N CYS A 113 -4.61 -10.23 6.80
CA CYS A 113 -3.37 -10.52 6.12
C CYS A 113 -2.16 -10.06 6.91
N SER A 114 -1.03 -10.75 6.69
CA SER A 114 0.25 -10.38 7.29
C SER A 114 0.81 -9.11 6.66
N PHE A 115 0.50 -8.90 5.38
CA PHE A 115 0.95 -7.78 4.59
C PHE A 115 -0.06 -7.46 3.50
N VAL A 116 0.00 -6.24 2.98
CA VAL A 116 -0.73 -5.81 1.80
C VAL A 116 0.11 -4.81 1.01
N VAL A 117 -0.04 -4.83 -0.32
CA VAL A 117 0.65 -3.92 -1.23
C VAL A 117 -0.33 -2.84 -1.66
N ASN A 118 0.12 -1.58 -1.70
CA ASN A 118 -0.71 -0.50 -2.24
C ASN A 118 -0.93 -0.74 -3.74
N PRO A 119 -2.18 -0.88 -4.23
CA PRO A 119 -2.46 -1.16 -5.63
C PRO A 119 -2.18 0.03 -6.56
N HIS A 120 -2.20 1.26 -6.04
CA HIS A 120 -2.01 2.48 -6.84
C HIS A 120 -0.58 3.00 -6.80
N LEU A 121 0.11 2.83 -5.67
CA LEU A 121 1.46 3.34 -5.46
C LEU A 121 2.49 2.21 -5.47
N LYS A 122 3.30 2.18 -6.52
CA LYS A 122 4.40 1.22 -6.65
C LYS A 122 5.39 1.37 -5.49
N SER A 123 5.94 0.25 -5.05
CA SER A 123 6.94 0.14 -3.96
C SER A 123 6.40 0.37 -2.55
N VAL A 124 5.09 0.63 -2.39
CA VAL A 124 4.48 0.85 -1.09
C VAL A 124 3.88 -0.44 -0.55
N ILE A 125 4.44 -0.94 0.55
CA ILE A 125 4.04 -2.22 1.16
C ILE A 125 3.79 -2.02 2.64
N TYR A 126 2.64 -2.44 3.14
CA TYR A 126 2.30 -2.43 4.57
C TYR A 126 2.43 -3.84 5.14
N VAL A 127 3.12 -4.00 6.27
CA VAL A 127 3.36 -5.30 6.91
C VAL A 127 3.08 -5.22 8.41
N ASN A 128 2.53 -6.29 8.97
CA ASN A 128 2.41 -6.49 10.41
C ASN A 128 3.56 -7.38 10.91
N LEU A 129 4.46 -6.81 11.71
CA LEU A 129 5.65 -7.50 12.23
C LEU A 129 5.58 -7.71 13.74
N LYS A 130 6.12 -8.83 14.20
CA LYS A 130 6.35 -9.16 15.62
C LYS A 130 7.84 -9.06 15.95
N LYS A 131 8.34 -7.86 16.27
CA LYS A 131 9.72 -7.71 16.76
C LYS A 131 9.85 -8.23 18.20
N ASN A 132 10.90 -9.01 18.46
CA ASN A 132 11.24 -9.63 19.75
C ASN A 132 10.09 -10.43 20.40
N ASN A 133 9.21 -11.03 19.58
CA ASN A 133 8.06 -11.85 20.01
C ASN A 133 7.06 -11.18 20.98
N LYS A 134 7.10 -9.86 21.18
CA LYS A 134 6.24 -9.19 22.18
C LYS A 134 4.90 -8.71 21.61
N LYS A 135 4.93 -7.83 20.60
CA LYS A 135 3.71 -7.14 20.12
C LYS A 135 3.75 -6.94 18.61
N THR A 136 2.61 -7.19 17.96
CA THR A 136 2.41 -6.86 16.55
C THR A 136 2.40 -5.35 16.36
N ARG A 137 3.15 -4.87 15.36
CA ARG A 137 3.18 -3.49 14.92
C ARG A 137 3.21 -3.41 13.41
N THR A 138 2.55 -2.40 12.85
CA THR A 138 2.53 -2.16 11.41
C THR A 138 3.70 -1.29 10.99
N TYR A 139 4.34 -1.68 9.90
CA TYR A 139 5.41 -0.98 9.23
C TYR A 139 5.05 -0.78 7.76
N VAL A 140 5.66 0.23 7.14
CA VAL A 140 5.49 0.57 5.73
C VAL A 140 6.87 0.61 5.06
N SER A 141 6.97 0.05 3.86
CA SER A 141 8.09 0.23 2.94
C SER A 141 7.70 1.19 1.84
N PHE A 142 8.67 1.99 1.37
CA PHE A 142 8.54 2.91 0.23
C PHE A 142 9.56 2.63 -0.88
N ASP A 143 10.24 1.49 -0.79
CA ASP A 143 11.35 1.04 -1.64
C ASP A 143 11.22 -0.45 -1.98
N ASN A 144 9.97 -0.92 -2.08
CA ASN A 144 9.63 -2.25 -2.55
C ASN A 144 10.18 -3.36 -1.62
N GLY A 145 10.13 -3.10 -0.32
CA GLY A 145 10.43 -4.05 0.74
C GLY A 145 11.91 -4.12 1.14
N LYS A 146 12.75 -3.19 0.70
CA LYS A 146 14.15 -3.11 1.13
C LYS A 146 14.24 -2.56 2.56
N ASN A 147 13.49 -1.50 2.87
CA ASN A 147 13.41 -0.91 4.20
C ASN A 147 11.96 -0.85 4.70
N PHE A 148 11.77 -1.06 6.01
CA PHE A 148 10.46 -1.00 6.67
C PHE A 148 10.48 -0.02 7.83
N LEU A 149 9.70 1.05 7.71
CA LEU A 149 9.59 2.13 8.67
C LEU A 149 8.32 1.98 9.52
N GLN A 150 8.41 2.31 10.80
CA GLN A 150 7.22 2.35 11.64
C GLN A 150 6.32 3.51 11.22
N ILE A 151 4.99 3.28 11.22
CA ILE A 151 4.00 4.30 10.89
C ILE A 151 4.13 5.54 11.79
N LYS A 152 4.12 6.72 11.17
CA LYS A 152 4.18 8.04 11.83
C LYS A 152 2.79 8.68 11.91
N PHE A 153 2.49 9.35 13.02
CA PHE A 153 1.22 10.09 13.23
C PHE A 153 1.39 11.60 13.11
N THR A 154 0.34 12.26 12.64
CA THR A 154 0.21 13.72 12.62
C THR A 154 -0.91 14.20 13.55
N GLY A 155 -0.68 15.30 14.28
CA GLY A 155 -1.71 16.04 15.04
C GLY A 155 -1.50 16.11 16.57
N LYS A 156 -2.07 17.10 17.26
CA LYS A 156 -1.83 17.43 18.70
C LYS A 156 -2.10 16.27 19.70
N ARG A 157 -2.83 15.22 19.32
CA ARG A 157 -2.97 13.98 20.12
C ARG A 157 -1.77 13.02 19.99
N SER A 158 -0.73 13.42 19.25
CA SER A 158 0.52 12.68 18.99
C SER A 158 1.53 12.73 20.13
N GLU A 159 1.09 12.77 21.39
CA GLU A 159 1.95 12.45 22.54
C GLU A 159 2.25 10.95 22.56
N CYS A 160 2.91 10.50 21.50
CA CYS A 160 3.43 9.17 21.34
C CYS A 160 4.94 9.29 21.28
N THR A 161 5.56 9.37 22.46
CA THR A 161 7.00 9.23 22.61
C THR A 161 7.44 7.90 22.00
N LYS A 162 8.56 7.90 21.26
CA LYS A 162 9.04 6.85 20.35
C LYS A 162 8.98 5.40 20.87
N ASN A 163 8.97 5.17 22.19
CA ASN A 163 9.06 3.83 22.79
C ASN A 163 7.78 3.30 23.48
N LYS A 164 6.73 4.11 23.65
CA LYS A 164 5.50 3.69 24.40
C LYS A 164 4.23 3.60 23.55
N CYS A 165 4.34 3.92 22.26
CA CYS A 165 3.23 3.83 21.32
C CYS A 165 3.50 2.91 20.15
N GLY A 166 2.45 2.28 19.64
CA GLY A 166 2.52 1.66 18.33
C GLY A 166 1.15 1.24 17.82
N VAL A 167 1.09 1.02 16.51
CA VAL A 167 -0.16 0.74 15.82
C VAL A 167 -0.10 -0.63 15.17
N GLU A 168 -1.24 -1.32 15.24
CA GLU A 168 -1.52 -2.54 14.50
C GLU A 168 -2.75 -2.27 13.62
N LEU A 169 -2.53 -2.06 12.33
CA LEU A 169 -3.57 -1.97 11.32
C LEU A 169 -4.15 -3.36 11.05
N TYR A 170 -5.46 -3.40 10.82
CA TYR A 170 -6.15 -4.57 10.30
C TYR A 170 -5.98 -4.55 8.78
N LEU A 171 -4.90 -5.18 8.32
CA LEU A 171 -4.66 -5.38 6.90
C LEU A 171 -5.60 -6.50 6.44
N GLU A 172 -6.58 -6.21 5.61
CA GLU A 172 -7.54 -7.19 5.10
C GLU A 172 -7.12 -7.66 3.71
N CYS A 173 -7.54 -8.84 3.27
CA CYS A 173 -7.24 -9.36 1.92
C CYS A 173 -8.45 -9.98 1.25
N SER A 174 -9.62 -9.44 1.57
CA SER A 174 -10.86 -9.72 0.87
C SER A 174 -10.79 -9.26 -0.59
N SER A 175 -11.73 -9.75 -1.40
CA SER A 175 -11.90 -9.31 -2.80
C SER A 175 -12.13 -7.80 -2.91
N ASP A 176 -12.81 -7.20 -1.93
CA ASP A 176 -13.14 -5.77 -1.90
C ASP A 176 -12.03 -4.91 -1.27
N PHE A 177 -10.85 -5.49 -1.01
CA PHE A 177 -9.75 -4.80 -0.34
C PHE A 177 -9.39 -3.46 -0.97
N ILE A 178 -9.23 -3.41 -2.30
CA ILE A 178 -8.88 -2.18 -3.02
C ILE A 178 -9.96 -1.12 -2.82
N LYS A 179 -11.23 -1.51 -2.99
CA LYS A 179 -12.39 -0.61 -2.88
C LYS A 179 -12.54 -0.02 -1.49
N ASN A 180 -12.32 -0.83 -0.44
CA ASN A 180 -12.57 -0.43 0.95
C ASN A 180 -11.39 0.34 1.58
N HIS A 181 -10.16 0.09 1.13
CA HIS A 181 -8.95 0.61 1.78
C HIS A 181 -8.15 1.60 0.93
N PHE A 182 -8.42 1.69 -0.39
CA PHE A 182 -7.69 2.57 -1.31
C PHE A 182 -8.66 3.42 -2.15
N PRO A 183 -9.44 4.31 -1.50
CA PRO A 183 -10.48 5.12 -2.15
C PRO A 183 -9.93 6.15 -3.14
N GLY A 184 -8.61 6.37 -3.18
CA GLY A 184 -7.95 7.23 -4.16
C GLY A 184 -6.49 6.82 -4.36
N LYS A 185 -5.81 7.43 -5.34
CA LYS A 185 -4.44 7.07 -5.72
C LYS A 185 -3.44 7.15 -4.55
N TRP A 186 -3.59 8.16 -3.69
CA TRP A 186 -2.72 8.40 -2.53
C TRP A 186 -3.46 8.35 -1.20
N ILE A 187 -4.72 7.90 -1.19
CA ILE A 187 -5.54 7.85 0.01
C ILE A 187 -5.63 6.41 0.46
N VAL A 188 -5.30 6.17 1.73
CA VAL A 188 -5.29 4.82 2.31
C VAL A 188 -6.03 4.84 3.64
N THR A 189 -6.93 3.89 3.84
CA THR A 189 -7.76 3.78 5.06
C THR A 189 -7.72 2.39 5.65
N PHE A 190 -7.48 2.27 6.95
CA PHE A 190 -7.55 1.01 7.67
C PHE A 190 -8.20 1.17 9.03
N HIS A 191 -8.94 0.16 9.47
CA HIS A 191 -9.21 0.00 10.90
C HIS A 191 -7.95 -0.50 11.59
N GLY A 192 -7.81 -0.22 12.89
CA GLY A 192 -6.66 -0.74 13.63
C GLY A 192 -6.75 -0.52 15.13
N LYS A 193 -5.68 -0.93 15.82
CA LYS A 193 -5.44 -0.72 17.24
C LYS A 193 -4.33 0.30 17.43
N LEU A 194 -4.61 1.31 18.25
CA LEU A 194 -3.57 2.12 18.87
C LEU A 194 -3.24 1.52 20.23
N HIS A 195 -1.96 1.26 20.45
CA HIS A 195 -1.44 0.88 21.75
C HIS A 195 -0.69 2.07 22.33
N LYS A 196 -1.14 2.62 23.46
CA LYS A 196 -0.51 3.74 24.16
C LYS A 196 -0.45 3.43 25.64
N ASN A 197 0.76 3.41 26.23
CA ASN A 197 0.96 3.18 27.67
C ASN A 197 0.23 1.93 28.23
N GLY A 198 0.18 0.84 27.45
CA GLY A 198 -0.51 -0.40 27.84
C GLY A 198 -2.01 -0.42 27.52
N LEU A 199 -2.64 0.73 27.28
CA LEU A 199 -4.02 0.83 26.84
C LEU A 199 -4.13 0.53 25.33
N VAL A 200 -5.25 -0.07 24.94
CA VAL A 200 -5.57 -0.40 23.55
C VAL A 200 -6.89 0.24 23.17
N SER A 201 -6.87 1.08 22.13
CA SER A 201 -8.08 1.69 21.57
C SER A 201 -8.20 1.36 20.08
N ARG A 202 -9.44 1.24 19.59
CA ARG A 202 -9.72 0.95 18.18
C ARG A 202 -10.13 2.21 17.45
N HIS A 203 -9.57 2.42 16.28
CA HIS A 203 -9.79 3.62 15.48
C HIS A 203 -9.77 3.31 13.98
N ILE A 204 -10.22 4.28 13.21
CA ILE A 204 -9.95 4.36 11.77
C ILE A 204 -8.71 5.23 11.58
N PHE A 205 -7.78 4.70 10.79
CA PHE A 205 -6.53 5.33 10.41
C PHE A 205 -6.63 5.72 8.93
N ILE A 206 -6.25 6.95 8.61
CA ILE A 206 -6.30 7.46 7.25
C ILE A 206 -5.01 8.20 6.91
N SER A 207 -4.52 8.01 5.69
CA SER A 207 -3.42 8.76 5.10
C SER A 207 -3.87 9.36 3.78
N PHE A 208 -3.41 10.57 3.48
CA PHE A 208 -3.62 11.30 2.22
C PHE A 208 -2.31 11.50 1.44
N ASP A 209 -1.26 10.76 1.82
CA ASP A 209 0.06 10.80 1.20
C ASP A 209 0.65 9.39 1.06
N GLY A 210 -0.19 8.40 0.75
CA GLY A 210 0.26 7.05 0.45
C GLY A 210 0.81 6.29 1.65
N GLY A 211 0.56 6.75 2.87
CA GLY A 211 0.97 6.10 4.11
C GLY A 211 2.24 6.66 4.74
N GLU A 212 2.78 7.78 4.24
CA GLU A 212 3.91 8.46 4.88
C GLU A 212 3.52 9.03 6.24
N ARG A 213 2.35 9.69 6.30
CA ARG A 213 1.76 10.23 7.52
C ARG A 213 0.35 9.74 7.70
N TRP A 214 0.03 9.34 8.93
CA TRP A 214 -1.28 8.84 9.29
C TRP A 214 -1.99 9.78 10.25
N LYS A 215 -3.30 9.92 10.04
CA LYS A 215 -4.24 10.60 10.93
C LYS A 215 -5.04 9.54 11.67
N LEU A 216 -5.19 9.75 12.97
CA LEU A 216 -6.05 8.96 13.85
C LEU A 216 -7.42 9.65 13.92
N LEU A 217 -8.48 8.98 13.49
CA LEU A 217 -9.82 9.53 13.62
C LEU A 217 -10.43 9.26 14.99
N ASP A 218 -11.47 10.02 15.32
CA ASP A 218 -12.20 9.86 16.57
C ASP A 218 -12.77 8.43 16.69
N SER A 219 -12.63 7.82 17.87
CA SER A 219 -13.07 6.44 18.13
C SER A 219 -14.58 6.24 17.99
N LYS A 220 -15.35 7.34 17.94
CA LYS A 220 -16.80 7.31 17.71
C LYS A 220 -17.15 6.96 16.27
N LEU A 221 -16.25 7.19 15.31
CA LEU A 221 -16.50 6.91 13.89
C LEU A 221 -16.30 5.42 13.58
N ASP A 222 -17.24 4.82 12.85
CA ASP A 222 -17.18 3.40 12.45
C ASP A 222 -17.13 3.15 10.94
N LYS A 223 -17.56 4.12 10.12
CA LYS A 223 -17.47 4.06 8.66
C LYS A 223 -17.03 5.41 8.11
N LEU A 224 -16.30 5.36 6.99
CA LEU A 224 -15.88 6.53 6.22
C LEU A 224 -16.30 6.42 4.76
N TYR A 225 -16.61 7.55 4.17
CA TYR A 225 -16.81 7.73 2.75
C TYR A 225 -15.97 8.92 2.31
N ILE A 226 -15.09 8.70 1.34
CA ILE A 226 -14.12 9.70 0.87
C ILE A 226 -14.42 10.00 -0.58
N LEU A 227 -14.54 11.29 -0.90
CA LEU A 227 -14.99 11.77 -2.18
C LEU A 227 -14.07 12.89 -2.67
N ASN A 228 -14.08 13.13 -3.99
CA ASN A 228 -13.37 14.25 -4.62
C ASN A 228 -11.89 14.31 -4.17
N GLY A 229 -11.21 13.16 -4.20
CA GLY A 229 -9.80 13.04 -3.81
C GLY A 229 -9.48 13.42 -2.35
N GLY A 230 -10.44 13.29 -1.43
CA GLY A 230 -10.28 13.71 -0.03
C GLY A 230 -10.84 15.10 0.26
N GLY A 231 -11.37 15.79 -0.75
CA GLY A 231 -12.01 17.10 -0.60
C GLY A 231 -13.33 17.07 0.18
N LEU A 232 -13.97 15.91 0.29
CA LEU A 232 -15.09 15.67 1.21
C LEU A 232 -14.94 14.29 1.85
N ILE A 233 -15.04 14.25 3.17
CA ILE A 233 -15.04 13.03 3.96
C ILE A 233 -16.31 13.02 4.79
N LEU A 234 -17.08 11.94 4.67
CA LEU A 234 -18.19 11.65 5.57
C LEU A 234 -17.78 10.55 6.54
N GLY A 235 -17.98 10.78 7.83
CA GLY A 235 -17.83 9.78 8.88
C GLY A 235 -19.18 9.47 9.51
N ARG A 236 -19.47 8.19 9.74
CA ARG A 236 -20.66 7.76 10.50
C ARG A 236 -20.28 7.49 11.95
N GLU A 237 -21.04 8.03 12.90
CA GLU A 237 -20.89 7.74 14.32
C GLU A 237 -21.54 6.38 14.67
N ARG A 238 -20.81 5.52 15.39
CA ARG A 238 -21.21 4.15 15.70
C ARG A 238 -22.51 4.04 16.50
N LYS A 239 -22.70 4.91 17.51
CA LYS A 239 -23.81 4.81 18.47
C LYS A 239 -25.05 5.59 18.05
N THR A 240 -24.85 6.77 17.49
CA THR A 240 -25.94 7.71 17.17
C THR A 240 -26.31 7.68 15.69
N HIS A 241 -25.48 7.05 14.85
CA HIS A 241 -25.54 7.11 13.40
C HIS A 241 -25.50 8.52 12.81
N ARG A 242 -25.07 9.53 13.57
CA ARG A 242 -24.88 10.89 13.07
C ARG A 242 -23.77 10.94 12.04
N ILE A 243 -23.95 11.79 11.04
CA ILE A 243 -22.97 12.01 9.98
C ILE A 243 -22.09 13.20 10.37
N TRP A 244 -20.79 12.99 10.32
CA TRP A 244 -19.77 14.03 10.43
C TRP A 244 -19.21 14.27 9.05
N ASN A 245 -18.96 15.52 8.69
CA ASN A 245 -18.37 15.87 7.42
C ASN A 245 -17.11 16.72 7.60
N SER A 246 -16.12 16.52 6.75
CA SER A 246 -14.88 17.29 6.72
C SER A 246 -14.51 17.65 5.28
N TYR A 247 -14.04 18.88 5.09
CA TYR A 247 -13.63 19.43 3.79
C TYR A 247 -12.11 19.62 3.67
N ASN A 248 -11.37 19.33 4.74
CA ASN A 248 -9.94 19.57 4.85
C ASN A 248 -9.24 18.33 5.41
N GLU A 249 -9.50 17.18 4.78
CA GLU A 249 -8.86 15.91 5.11
C GLU A 249 -8.97 15.49 6.59
N GLY A 250 -10.11 15.77 7.23
CA GLY A 250 -10.37 15.38 8.61
C GLY A 250 -9.68 16.23 9.67
N ILE A 251 -9.14 17.41 9.30
CA ILE A 251 -8.58 18.37 10.27
C ILE A 251 -9.72 18.98 11.10
N ASN A 252 -10.77 19.48 10.43
CA ASN A 252 -11.98 20.00 11.06
C ASN A 252 -13.18 19.15 10.67
N TRP A 253 -14.04 18.86 11.65
CA TRP A 253 -15.26 18.06 11.47
C TRP A 253 -16.48 18.88 11.85
N TYR A 254 -17.46 18.90 10.97
CA TYR A 254 -18.79 19.45 11.21
C TYR A 254 -19.74 18.30 11.45
N LYS A 255 -20.63 18.44 12.43
CA LYS A 255 -21.57 17.37 12.82
C LYS A 255 -22.95 17.79 12.38
N ASN A 256 -23.50 17.06 11.44
CA ASN A 256 -24.88 17.27 11.03
C ASN A 256 -25.80 16.56 12.02
N ASN A 257 -26.80 17.28 12.52
CA ASN A 257 -27.78 16.75 13.47
C ASN A 257 -28.82 15.82 12.83
N VAL A 258 -28.65 15.47 11.55
CA VAL A 258 -29.52 14.53 10.86
C VAL A 258 -29.33 13.15 11.50
N SER A 259 -30.30 12.75 12.32
CA SER A 259 -30.36 11.43 12.93
C SER A 259 -30.81 10.42 11.88
N THR A 260 -29.88 9.93 11.08
CA THR A 260 -30.14 8.79 10.19
C THR A 260 -30.09 7.50 11.00
N ARG A 261 -31.13 7.22 11.81
CA ARG A 261 -31.24 5.92 12.49
C ARG A 261 -31.17 4.82 11.43
N GLY A 262 -30.27 3.87 11.61
CA GLY A 262 -30.11 2.75 10.71
C GLY A 262 -29.61 3.09 9.31
N LEU A 263 -28.71 4.06 9.14
CA LEU A 263 -28.05 4.30 7.84
C LEU A 263 -27.30 3.05 7.37
N ILE A 264 -27.86 2.33 6.41
CA ILE A 264 -27.34 1.05 5.91
C ILE A 264 -26.36 1.24 4.75
N GLY A 265 -26.54 2.29 3.94
CA GLY A 265 -25.70 2.56 2.78
C GLY A 265 -25.55 4.05 2.50
N ILE A 266 -24.39 4.44 1.98
CA ILE A 266 -24.16 5.76 1.40
C ILE A 266 -23.56 5.53 0.02
N LYS A 267 -24.09 6.21 -0.99
CA LYS A 267 -23.59 6.20 -2.35
C LYS A 267 -23.44 7.63 -2.86
N PRO A 268 -22.25 8.04 -3.30
CA PRO A 268 -22.12 9.30 -4.03
C PRO A 268 -22.91 9.21 -5.34
N LEU A 269 -23.67 10.26 -5.63
CA LEU A 269 -24.34 10.42 -6.91
C LEU A 269 -23.45 11.31 -7.76
N ASP A 270 -22.67 10.69 -8.65
CA ASP A 270 -21.76 11.40 -9.55
C ASP A 270 -22.54 12.11 -10.66
N PHE A 271 -23.25 13.18 -10.31
CA PHE A 271 -23.76 14.14 -11.27
C PHE A 271 -22.71 15.23 -11.44
N SER A 272 -22.25 15.45 -12.67
CA SER A 272 -21.15 16.38 -13.02
C SER A 272 -21.33 17.83 -12.53
N LYS A 273 -22.52 18.19 -12.05
CA LYS A 273 -22.85 19.52 -11.50
C LYS A 273 -23.31 19.51 -10.05
N ASN A 274 -23.90 18.41 -9.56
CA ASN A 274 -24.52 18.36 -8.23
C ASN A 274 -23.80 17.33 -7.37
N ARG A 275 -23.07 17.80 -6.36
CA ARG A 275 -22.33 16.98 -5.39
C ARG A 275 -23.30 16.37 -4.39
N MET A 276 -24.21 15.52 -4.89
CA MET A 276 -25.22 14.86 -4.09
C MET A 276 -24.74 13.52 -3.60
N ILE A 277 -25.10 13.18 -2.38
CA ILE A 277 -24.83 11.88 -1.79
C ILE A 277 -26.16 11.30 -1.34
N ALA A 278 -26.47 10.11 -1.85
CA ALA A 278 -27.61 9.34 -1.39
C ALA A 278 -27.23 8.53 -0.16
N GLY A 279 -27.97 8.68 0.92
CA GLY A 279 -27.95 7.78 2.07
C GLY A 279 -29.24 6.97 2.10
N ILE A 280 -29.16 5.66 2.28
CA ILE A 280 -30.33 4.82 2.55
C ILE A 280 -30.27 4.44 4.03
N SER A 281 -31.35 4.70 4.75
CA SER A 281 -31.54 4.20 6.09
C SER A 281 -32.68 3.20 6.15
N TYR A 282 -32.59 2.30 7.12
CA TYR A 282 -33.65 1.38 7.50
C TYR A 282 -33.94 1.59 8.98
N ASP A 283 -35.13 2.08 9.29
CA ASP A 283 -35.58 2.15 10.68
C ASP A 283 -36.13 0.76 11.07
N GLU A 284 -35.45 0.08 11.99
CA GLU A 284 -35.86 -1.26 12.43
C GLU A 284 -37.19 -1.27 13.20
N TYR A 285 -37.53 -0.17 13.86
CA TYR A 285 -38.76 -0.05 14.65
C TYR A 285 -39.95 0.21 13.73
N GLU A 286 -39.84 1.19 12.84
CA GLU A 286 -40.89 1.52 11.87
C GLU A 286 -40.92 0.57 10.66
N ARG A 287 -39.86 -0.22 10.46
CA ARG A 287 -39.63 -1.09 9.28
C ARG A 287 -39.70 -0.35 7.95
N VAL A 288 -39.32 0.93 7.94
CA VAL A 288 -39.36 1.80 6.75
C VAL A 288 -37.95 2.09 6.25
N TYR A 289 -37.78 1.99 4.92
CA TYR A 289 -36.59 2.51 4.25
C TYR A 289 -36.77 3.99 3.94
N SER A 290 -35.79 4.81 4.32
CA SER A 290 -35.75 6.24 3.96
C SER A 290 -34.56 6.52 3.06
N LEU A 291 -34.79 7.31 2.01
CA LEU A 291 -33.73 7.83 1.14
C LEU A 291 -33.45 9.28 1.53
N PHE A 292 -32.21 9.56 1.91
CA PHE A 292 -31.71 10.90 2.18
C PHE A 292 -30.85 11.36 1.01
N LEU A 293 -31.13 12.55 0.50
CA LEU A 293 -30.26 13.23 -0.45
C LEU A 293 -29.54 14.34 0.30
N PHE A 294 -28.23 14.21 0.41
CA PHE A 294 -27.38 15.23 0.99
C PHE A 294 -26.75 16.03 -0.13
N GLU A 295 -27.08 17.31 -0.20
CA GLU A 295 -26.51 18.22 -1.18
C GLU A 295 -25.30 18.95 -0.60
N PHE A 296 -24.12 18.62 -1.11
CA PHE A 296 -22.85 19.28 -0.76
C PHE A 296 -22.48 20.36 -1.78
N ALA A 297 -23.39 20.67 -2.70
CA ALA A 297 -23.22 21.68 -3.73
C ALA A 297 -23.19 23.11 -3.18
N HIS A 298 -23.47 23.34 -1.89
CA HIS A 298 -23.53 24.70 -1.30
C HIS A 298 -22.82 24.85 0.05
N ILE A 299 -22.19 23.81 0.59
CA ILE A 299 -21.64 23.87 1.95
C ILE A 299 -20.35 24.70 2.01
N ILE A 300 -19.68 24.92 0.87
CA ILE A 300 -18.62 25.93 0.77
C ILE A 300 -19.21 27.34 0.83
N SER A 301 -20.40 27.57 0.27
CA SER A 301 -21.09 28.86 0.32
C SER A 301 -21.69 29.19 1.70
N SER A 302 -21.98 28.19 2.55
CA SER A 302 -22.50 28.43 3.91
C SER A 302 -21.48 29.08 4.85
N PHE A 303 -20.20 29.13 4.46
CA PHE A 303 -19.14 29.91 5.13
C PHE A 303 -18.95 31.31 4.54
N GLY A 304 -19.83 31.74 3.63
CA GLY A 304 -19.98 33.13 3.21
C GLY A 304 -18.90 33.70 2.29
N LEU A 305 -17.97 32.90 1.74
CA LEU A 305 -16.81 33.47 1.04
C LEU A 305 -16.40 32.87 -0.32
N ILE A 306 -16.95 31.76 -0.85
CA ILE A 306 -16.45 31.18 -2.13
C ILE A 306 -17.54 30.56 -3.01
N ILE A 307 -17.43 30.85 -4.31
CA ILE A 307 -18.23 30.36 -5.45
C ILE A 307 -17.98 28.86 -5.66
N ASP A 308 -19.04 28.08 -5.92
CA ASP A 308 -18.93 26.72 -6.44
C ASP A 308 -18.29 26.70 -7.82
N ARG A 309 -16.95 26.70 -7.83
CA ARG A 309 -16.15 26.64 -9.04
C ARG A 309 -15.42 25.30 -9.17
N THR A 310 -15.19 24.92 -10.41
CA THR A 310 -14.28 23.84 -10.76
C THR A 310 -12.83 24.28 -10.49
N CYS A 311 -12.01 23.34 -10.05
CA CYS A 311 -10.58 23.58 -9.82
C CYS A 311 -9.87 23.95 -11.12
N GLN A 312 -9.00 24.96 -11.03
CA GLN A 312 -8.13 25.41 -12.10
C GLN A 312 -6.69 24.94 -11.83
N SER A 313 -5.78 25.12 -12.79
CA SER A 313 -4.41 24.59 -12.69
C SER A 313 -3.64 25.05 -11.44
N ASP A 314 -3.89 26.27 -10.98
CA ASP A 314 -3.29 26.89 -9.79
C ASP A 314 -3.82 26.30 -8.47
N ASP A 315 -4.95 25.59 -8.51
CA ASP A 315 -5.49 24.86 -7.35
C ASP A 315 -4.82 23.52 -7.08
N PHE A 316 -3.91 23.10 -7.97
CA PHE A 316 -3.18 21.85 -7.83
C PHE A 316 -1.74 22.10 -7.41
N GLU A 317 -1.19 21.14 -6.69
CA GLU A 317 0.21 21.04 -6.34
C GLU A 317 0.79 19.74 -6.89
N THR A 318 2.10 19.78 -7.16
CA THR A 318 2.83 18.56 -7.51
C THR A 318 3.03 17.75 -6.23
N TRP A 319 2.50 16.53 -6.21
CA TRP A 319 2.70 15.57 -5.13
C TRP A 319 3.45 14.35 -5.65
N TYR A 320 4.67 14.16 -5.15
CA TYR A 320 5.51 13.01 -5.47
C TYR A 320 5.06 11.79 -4.68
N ILE A 321 5.16 10.61 -5.30
CA ILE A 321 4.90 9.37 -4.58
C ILE A 321 5.95 9.17 -3.47
N PRO A 322 5.56 8.67 -2.29
CA PRO A 322 6.48 8.52 -1.18
C PRO A 322 7.52 7.45 -1.51
N ARG A 323 8.78 7.80 -1.28
CA ARG A 323 9.96 6.96 -1.48
C ARG A 323 10.80 6.92 -0.21
N TYR A 324 11.60 5.87 -0.04
CA TYR A 324 12.52 5.80 1.08
C TYR A 324 13.63 6.86 0.98
N PHE A 325 14.09 7.13 -0.25
CA PHE A 325 15.17 8.08 -0.53
C PHE A 325 14.95 8.78 -1.88
N GLY A 326 14.93 10.12 -1.87
CA GLY A 326 14.72 10.95 -3.06
C GLY A 326 13.39 10.71 -3.77
N ASN A 327 13.09 11.45 -4.85
CA ASN A 327 11.88 11.20 -5.65
C ASN A 327 12.12 10.16 -6.77
N CYS A 328 13.39 9.97 -7.16
CA CYS A 328 13.77 9.05 -8.20
C CYS A 328 13.85 7.62 -7.65
N PHE A 329 13.08 6.71 -8.26
CA PHE A 329 13.14 5.29 -7.92
C PHE A 329 12.99 4.43 -9.17
N GLN A 330 13.93 3.51 -9.34
CA GLN A 330 14.08 2.62 -10.49
C GLN A 330 14.07 3.37 -11.82
N GLY A 331 14.81 4.49 -11.85
CA GLY A 331 14.95 5.35 -13.02
C GLY A 331 13.74 6.21 -13.37
N HIS A 332 12.76 6.30 -12.46
CA HIS A 332 11.55 7.07 -12.66
C HIS A 332 11.22 7.96 -11.46
N GLU A 333 10.99 9.23 -11.74
CA GLU A 333 10.33 10.18 -10.85
C GLU A 333 8.85 10.20 -11.20
N VAL A 334 7.99 9.92 -10.22
CA VAL A 334 6.54 9.80 -10.45
C VAL A 334 5.81 10.74 -9.52
N TYR A 335 4.93 11.55 -10.07
CA TYR A 335 4.14 12.52 -9.32
C TYR A 335 2.74 12.68 -9.89
N TYR A 336 1.85 13.25 -9.08
CA TYR A 336 0.49 13.58 -9.44
C TYR A 336 0.22 15.06 -9.22
N TRP A 337 -0.75 15.60 -9.94
CA TRP A 337 -1.36 16.88 -9.60
C TRP A 337 -2.45 16.67 -8.58
N ARG A 338 -2.14 16.94 -7.32
CA ARG A 338 -3.05 16.80 -6.19
C ARG A 338 -3.68 18.14 -5.87
N LYS A 339 -4.97 18.17 -5.57
CA LYS A 339 -5.64 19.41 -5.17
C LYS A 339 -5.03 19.92 -3.86
N LYS A 340 -4.70 21.20 -3.80
CA LYS A 340 -4.20 21.84 -2.58
C LYS A 340 -5.27 21.78 -1.49
N LEU A 341 -4.84 21.57 -0.25
CA LEU A 341 -5.72 21.62 0.92
C LEU A 341 -6.40 22.99 1.11
N SER A 342 -5.73 24.07 0.68
CA SER A 342 -6.26 25.43 0.73
C SER A 342 -7.19 25.78 -0.43
N SER A 343 -7.22 24.95 -1.48
CA SER A 343 -8.03 25.21 -2.68
C SER A 343 -9.44 24.69 -2.49
N ILE A 344 -10.36 25.64 -2.40
CA ILE A 344 -11.77 25.42 -2.19
C ILE A 344 -12.46 25.39 -3.55
N CYS A 345 -12.36 24.23 -4.20
CA CYS A 345 -12.91 23.96 -5.52
C CYS A 345 -13.22 22.47 -5.69
N PHE A 346 -13.99 22.14 -6.74
CA PHE A 346 -14.28 20.76 -7.12
C PHE A 346 -13.34 20.26 -8.20
N ASP A 347 -12.70 19.12 -7.94
CA ASP A 347 -11.88 18.44 -8.92
C ASP A 347 -12.81 17.57 -9.77
N ASN A 348 -13.12 18.06 -10.97
CA ASN A 348 -14.01 17.38 -11.91
C ASN A 348 -13.28 16.34 -12.79
N ARG A 349 -12.00 16.07 -12.51
CA ARG A 349 -11.24 15.04 -13.24
C ARG A 349 -11.82 13.68 -12.92
N THR A 350 -12.27 12.96 -13.94
CA THR A 350 -12.76 11.59 -13.82
C THR A 350 -11.61 10.61 -13.57
N GLU A 351 -10.45 10.89 -14.15
CA GLU A 351 -9.23 10.11 -13.96
C GLU A 351 -8.05 11.00 -13.57
N VAL A 352 -7.25 10.50 -12.62
CA VAL A 352 -6.01 11.14 -12.19
C VAL A 352 -4.85 10.22 -12.54
N LEU A 353 -4.14 10.57 -13.61
CA LEU A 353 -3.00 9.84 -14.12
C LEU A 353 -1.69 10.35 -13.52
N PRO A 354 -0.71 9.46 -13.27
CA PRO A 354 0.64 9.88 -12.87
C PRO A 354 1.37 10.54 -14.03
N ILE A 355 2.20 11.51 -13.71
CA ILE A 355 3.23 12.02 -14.61
C ILE A 355 4.53 11.32 -14.24
N ILE A 356 5.16 10.71 -15.25
CA ILE A 356 6.38 9.90 -15.09
C ILE A 356 7.49 10.61 -15.85
N LYS A 357 8.57 10.97 -15.14
CA LYS A 357 9.80 11.51 -15.72
C LYS A 357 10.93 10.52 -15.53
N SER A 358 11.75 10.34 -16.55
CA SER A 358 12.97 9.56 -16.42
C SER A 358 13.96 10.30 -15.52
N CYS A 359 14.67 9.55 -14.67
CA CYS A 359 15.72 10.06 -13.80
C CYS A 359 16.84 9.02 -13.66
N PRO A 360 18.03 9.42 -13.18
CA PRO A 360 19.13 8.49 -12.98
C PRO A 360 18.84 7.47 -11.87
N CYS A 361 19.14 6.19 -12.11
CA CYS A 361 18.96 5.17 -11.07
C CYS A 361 19.97 5.37 -9.93
N SER A 362 19.54 5.16 -8.69
CA SER A 362 20.37 5.22 -7.48
C SER A 362 20.66 3.82 -6.91
N LEU A 363 21.55 3.71 -5.92
CA LEU A 363 21.80 2.42 -5.22
C LEU A 363 20.54 1.85 -4.56
N GLU A 364 19.60 2.70 -4.16
CA GLU A 364 18.34 2.27 -3.54
C GLU A 364 17.43 1.50 -4.51
N ASP A 365 17.68 1.59 -5.81
CA ASP A 365 16.91 0.89 -6.83
C ASP A 365 17.28 -0.60 -6.96
N PHE A 366 18.39 -0.99 -6.35
CA PHE A 366 18.94 -2.35 -6.45
C PHE A 366 18.66 -3.15 -5.17
N HIS A 367 17.68 -4.05 -5.27
CA HIS A 367 17.21 -4.91 -4.20
C HIS A 367 18.26 -5.83 -3.55
N TRP A 368 19.40 -6.07 -4.22
CA TRP A 368 20.45 -7.00 -3.81
C TRP A 368 21.54 -6.34 -2.94
N TYR A 369 21.44 -5.05 -2.65
CA TYR A 369 22.29 -4.34 -1.69
C TYR A 369 21.62 -4.29 -0.31
N ILE A 370 21.62 -5.40 0.42
CA ILE A 370 20.96 -5.50 1.74
C ILE A 370 21.93 -5.30 2.93
N ASN A 371 23.24 -5.24 2.71
CA ASN A 371 24.21 -5.02 3.80
C ASN A 371 25.15 -3.85 3.50
N ILE A 372 25.18 -2.86 4.40
CA ILE A 372 26.16 -1.76 4.43
C ILE A 372 27.61 -2.29 4.49
N ILE A 373 27.82 -3.54 4.95
CA ILE A 373 29.13 -4.20 5.04
C ILE A 373 29.50 -4.93 3.74
N HIS A 374 28.54 -5.16 2.84
CA HIS A 374 28.75 -5.85 1.57
C HIS A 374 28.26 -4.99 0.41
N SER A 375 28.86 -3.81 0.27
CA SER A 375 29.21 -3.40 -1.09
C SER A 375 29.91 -4.60 -1.74
N LYS A 376 29.54 -4.94 -2.99
CA LYS A 376 30.12 -6.05 -3.75
C LYS A 376 31.64 -6.09 -3.52
N TYR A 377 32.25 -7.27 -3.42
CA TYR A 377 33.71 -7.43 -3.40
C TYR A 377 34.30 -6.44 -4.41
N ASN A 378 35.22 -5.56 -3.97
CA ASN A 378 35.79 -4.43 -4.73
C ASN A 378 35.06 -3.06 -4.69
N TYR A 379 34.20 -2.77 -3.71
CA TYR A 379 33.57 -1.44 -3.55
C TYR A 379 33.54 -1.04 -2.07
N HIS A 380 33.63 0.26 -1.77
CA HIS A 380 33.51 0.87 -0.45
C HIS A 380 32.29 1.80 -0.37
N PHE A 381 31.62 1.85 0.78
CA PHE A 381 30.51 2.77 1.03
C PHE A 381 31.01 4.07 1.66
N ILE A 382 30.92 5.18 0.94
CA ILE A 382 31.36 6.52 1.36
C ILE A 382 30.23 7.50 1.02
N ASP A 383 29.76 8.29 1.98
CA ASP A 383 28.74 9.34 1.80
C ASP A 383 27.46 8.88 1.05
N ASN A 384 26.97 7.68 1.38
CA ASN A 384 25.81 7.04 0.73
C ASN A 384 26.02 6.67 -0.75
N LEU A 385 27.27 6.63 -1.21
CA LEU A 385 27.69 6.21 -2.54
C LEU A 385 28.66 5.02 -2.42
N CYS A 386 28.58 4.06 -3.35
CA CYS A 386 29.50 2.93 -3.38
C CYS A 386 30.65 3.23 -4.36
N VAL A 387 31.80 3.63 -3.84
CA VAL A 387 32.99 3.91 -4.65
C VAL A 387 33.71 2.59 -4.97
N LYS A 388 34.08 2.35 -6.24
CA LYS A 388 34.90 1.18 -6.60
C LYS A 388 36.23 1.26 -5.87
N ASP A 389 36.68 0.15 -5.30
CA ASP A 389 38.04 0.03 -4.78
C ASP A 389 39.03 0.34 -5.91
N PRO A 390 39.84 1.42 -5.79
CA PRO A 390 40.80 1.81 -6.82
C PRO A 390 41.81 0.71 -7.16
N LEU A 391 42.03 -0.24 -6.25
CA LEU A 391 42.97 -1.34 -6.41
C LEU A 391 42.35 -2.57 -7.09
N SER A 392 41.07 -2.51 -7.47
CA SER A 392 40.38 -3.66 -8.06
C SER A 392 40.48 -3.72 -9.59
N ASN A 393 41.01 -4.86 -10.06
CA ASN A 393 41.02 -5.25 -11.48
C ASN A 393 39.68 -5.81 -11.99
N PHE A 394 38.58 -5.67 -11.23
CA PHE A 394 37.26 -6.14 -11.66
C PHE A 394 36.73 -5.32 -12.84
N THR A 395 36.41 -6.01 -13.94
CA THR A 395 35.73 -5.43 -15.11
C THR A 395 34.21 -5.49 -14.91
N GLU A 396 33.57 -4.32 -14.91
CA GLU A 396 32.15 -4.19 -14.55
C GLU A 396 31.19 -4.80 -15.58
N SER A 397 30.20 -5.54 -15.10
CA SER A 397 29.06 -5.99 -15.92
C SER A 397 28.09 -4.82 -16.14
N LYS A 398 27.62 -4.62 -17.37
CA LYS A 398 26.62 -3.60 -17.75
C LYS A 398 25.37 -3.70 -16.85
N LYS A 399 25.20 -2.75 -15.91
CA LYS A 399 24.02 -2.71 -15.02
C LYS A 399 22.81 -2.18 -15.81
N MET A 400 21.72 -2.93 -15.84
CA MET A 400 20.45 -2.50 -16.43
C MET A 400 19.47 -2.09 -15.33
N CYS A 401 18.87 -0.91 -15.44
CA CYS A 401 17.72 -0.58 -14.61
C CYS A 401 16.53 -1.44 -15.04
N ARG A 402 15.72 -1.89 -14.07
CA ARG A 402 14.63 -2.87 -14.30
C ARG A 402 13.55 -2.37 -15.27
N TYR A 403 13.50 -1.05 -15.55
CA TYR A 403 12.44 -0.38 -16.33
C TYR A 403 12.95 0.43 -17.52
N SER A 404 14.00 -0.02 -18.22
CA SER A 404 14.52 0.70 -19.40
C SER A 404 15.07 2.10 -19.12
N GLY A 405 15.13 2.52 -17.84
CA GLY A 405 15.74 3.78 -17.43
C GLY A 405 17.20 3.79 -17.86
N ILE A 406 17.69 4.96 -18.28
CA ILE A 406 19.09 5.13 -18.71
C ILE A 406 19.95 4.87 -17.46
N PRO A 407 20.66 3.73 -17.35
CA PRO A 407 21.69 3.62 -16.34
C PRO A 407 22.68 4.72 -16.66
N LEU A 408 23.23 5.45 -15.68
CA LEU A 408 24.28 6.39 -16.01
C LEU A 408 25.48 5.58 -16.53
N ILE A 409 25.60 5.42 -17.85
CA ILE A 409 26.56 4.51 -18.51
C ILE A 409 28.00 4.94 -18.24
N ARG A 410 28.21 6.25 -17.96
CA ARG A 410 29.48 6.81 -17.53
C ARG A 410 29.68 6.87 -16.00
N TRP A 411 28.64 6.59 -15.21
CA TRP A 411 28.63 6.88 -13.76
C TRP A 411 27.99 5.78 -12.90
N ASN A 412 27.75 4.58 -13.42
CA ASN A 412 27.33 3.40 -12.64
C ASN A 412 26.11 3.55 -11.71
N GLY A 413 25.24 4.55 -11.93
CA GLY A 413 24.11 4.88 -11.03
C GLY A 413 24.45 5.88 -9.92
N TYR A 414 25.48 6.72 -10.11
CA TYR A 414 25.87 7.80 -9.21
C TYR A 414 25.65 9.16 -9.87
N ASP A 415 24.99 10.08 -9.17
CA ASP A 415 24.97 11.49 -9.57
C ASP A 415 26.26 12.19 -9.11
N VAL A 416 26.65 13.24 -9.82
CA VAL A 416 27.80 14.07 -9.46
C VAL A 416 27.36 15.06 -8.40
N ILE A 417 28.03 15.07 -7.24
CA ILE A 417 27.97 16.23 -6.36
C ILE A 417 28.61 17.38 -7.14
N LYS A 418 27.78 18.32 -7.64
CA LYS A 418 28.28 19.64 -8.02
C LYS A 418 28.73 20.32 -6.73
N GLN A 419 30.04 20.51 -6.58
CA GLN A 419 30.62 21.40 -5.58
C GLN A 419 30.17 22.84 -5.82
#